data_AF-A0A7J8MML6-F1
#
_entry.id   AF-A0A7J8MML6-F1
#
_cell.length_a   1.000
_cell.length_b   1.000
_cell.length_c   1.000
_cell.angle_alpha   90.00
_cell.angle_beta   90.00
_cell.angle_gamma   90.00
#
_symmetry.space_group_name_H-M   'P 1'
#
loop_
_entity.id
_entity.type
_entity.pdbx_description
1 polymer ?
#
loop_
_entity_poly.entity_id
_entity_poly.type
_entity_poly.pdbx_seq_one_letter_code
_entity_poly.pdbx_strand_id
1 'polypeptide(L)'
;MDVADLLTSAGINISVCVVAFSLYSVLRKQPSNACVYFTRRYISEPIRHDDPFGLHRFVPSAGWIMQAWRATDEEILEAGGIDAIVFMRIVVLSIRIFIIAAVICVFLVLPVNYYGKDMEHRNFRFESIDVFTIGNEYKSITKMRLAYITGSHPNPSHFTVLVRGIPWSQDHSYSKSVESFFSTYYPDTYVDHQMIYRPSTVHKLKKDAKKMYRILRPVETEYVQGDKPCYLCGGTAHTFKLLQNGEDSIRSQTSIDELHPTQIEKECPAAFVFFKNRYAAVVAAQVLQSSNPMLW
;
A
#
# COMPACT_ATOMS: atom_id res chain seq x y z
N MET A 1 21.37 34.72 -0.72
CA MET A 1 20.40 34.04 0.15
C MET A 1 20.75 34.47 1.56
N ASP A 2 19.86 35.20 2.22
CA ASP A 2 20.19 35.75 3.54
C ASP A 2 20.21 34.64 4.57
N VAL A 3 21.33 34.55 5.32
CA VAL A 3 21.53 33.51 6.35
C VAL A 3 20.43 33.59 7.41
N ALA A 4 19.93 34.80 7.69
CA ALA A 4 18.81 35.03 8.60
C ALA A 4 17.51 34.34 8.12
N ASP A 5 17.19 34.40 6.83
CA ASP A 5 16.00 33.76 6.26
C ASP A 5 16.11 32.23 6.33
N LEU A 6 17.30 31.70 6.03
CA LEU A 6 17.57 30.27 6.14
C LEU A 6 17.42 29.78 7.60
N LEU A 7 18.00 30.50 8.56
CA LEU A 7 17.93 30.15 9.98
C LEU A 7 16.49 30.26 10.51
N THR A 8 15.75 31.29 10.11
CA THR A 8 14.34 31.47 10.50
C THR A 8 13.48 30.33 9.97
N SER A 9 13.64 29.97 8.70
CA SER A 9 12.94 28.83 8.09
C SER A 9 13.31 27.49 8.75
N ALA A 10 14.60 27.25 9.01
CA ALA A 10 15.06 26.04 9.69
C ALA A 10 14.50 25.95 11.11
N GLY A 11 14.53 27.05 11.87
CA GLY A 11 13.99 27.11 13.23
C GLY A 11 12.51 26.78 13.30
N ILE A 12 11.69 27.36 12.41
CA ILE A 12 10.26 27.07 12.31
C ILE A 12 10.03 25.59 12.01
N ASN A 13 10.69 25.02 11.00
CA ASN A 13 10.51 23.62 10.63
C ASN A 13 10.94 22.66 11.76
N ILE A 14 12.07 22.93 12.43
CA ILE A 14 12.53 22.13 13.57
C ILE A 14 11.51 22.20 14.70
N SER A 15 10.96 23.38 15.01
CA SER A 15 9.96 23.54 16.07
C SER A 15 8.70 22.71 15.80
N VAL A 16 8.20 22.73 14.56
CA VAL A 16 7.03 21.95 14.14
C VAL A 16 7.32 20.45 14.26
N CYS A 17 8.49 20.01 13.83
CA CYS A 17 8.93 18.63 13.98
C CYS A 17 8.98 18.18 15.45
N VAL A 18 9.50 19.00 16.36
CA VAL A 18 9.57 18.68 17.79
C VAL A 18 8.18 18.58 18.42
N VAL A 19 7.26 19.48 18.05
CA VAL A 19 5.87 19.42 18.52
C VAL A 19 5.17 18.17 18.00
N ALA A 20 5.28 17.87 16.70
CA ALA A 20 4.68 16.69 16.09
C ALA A 20 5.26 15.39 16.66
N PHE A 21 6.58 15.33 16.85
CA PHE A 21 7.27 14.20 17.47
C PHE A 21 6.80 13.95 18.91
N SER A 22 6.64 15.01 19.69
CA SER A 22 6.16 14.94 21.07
C SER A 22 4.72 14.45 21.12
N LEU A 23 3.86 15.02 20.26
CA LEU A 23 2.47 14.62 20.13
C LEU A 23 2.35 13.14 19.72
N TYR A 24 3.09 12.70 18.69
CA TYR A 24 3.13 11.29 18.28
C TYR A 24 3.58 10.37 19.41
N SER A 25 4.63 10.75 20.14
CA SER A 25 5.19 9.96 21.24
C SER A 25 4.21 9.77 22.40
N VAL A 26 3.34 10.76 22.67
CA VAL A 26 2.28 10.66 23.68
C VAL A 26 1.07 9.92 23.14
N LEU A 27 0.58 10.27 21.94
CA LEU A 27 -0.63 9.69 21.34
C LEU A 27 -0.49 8.18 21.10
N ARG A 28 0.67 7.70 20.65
CA ARG A 28 0.91 6.26 20.43
C ARG A 28 0.89 5.44 21.71
N LYS A 29 1.20 6.08 22.85
CA LYS A 29 1.17 5.42 24.16
C LYS A 29 -0.27 5.31 24.66
N GLN A 30 -1.24 6.11 24.21
CA GLN A 30 -2.65 6.12 24.68
C GLN A 30 -3.43 4.88 24.25
N PRO A 31 -4.32 4.31 25.11
CA PRO A 31 -4.89 2.99 24.87
C PRO A 31 -6.03 3.08 23.86
N SER A 32 -6.78 4.19 23.92
CA SER A 32 -7.81 4.58 22.95
C SER A 32 -7.28 4.71 21.53
N ASN A 33 -5.99 5.02 21.35
CA ASN A 33 -5.38 5.22 20.03
C ASN A 33 -4.60 3.99 19.54
N ALA A 34 -4.50 2.94 20.36
CA ALA A 34 -3.67 1.78 20.06
C ALA A 34 -4.18 1.04 18.79
N CYS A 35 -5.49 1.03 18.56
CA CYS A 35 -6.09 0.49 17.33
C CYS A 35 -5.63 1.24 16.05
N VAL A 36 -5.36 2.55 16.14
CA VAL A 36 -4.90 3.37 15.01
C VAL A 36 -3.41 3.16 14.74
N TYR A 37 -2.58 3.16 15.80
CA TYR A 37 -1.12 3.03 15.64
C TYR A 37 -0.62 1.59 15.49
N PHE A 38 -1.40 0.61 15.95
CA PHE A 38 -1.03 -0.81 15.95
C PHE A 38 -2.10 -1.70 15.28
N THR A 39 -2.77 -1.19 14.23
CA THR A 39 -3.90 -1.87 13.58
C THR A 39 -3.61 -3.31 13.16
N ARG A 40 -2.43 -3.58 12.59
CA ARG A 40 -2.03 -4.93 12.16
C ARG A 40 -1.67 -5.84 13.34
N ARG A 41 -1.12 -5.30 14.43
CA ARG A 41 -0.71 -6.04 15.64
C ARG A 41 -1.91 -6.44 16.50
N TYR A 42 -2.98 -5.64 16.50
CA TYR A 42 -4.26 -5.95 17.15
C TYR A 42 -4.97 -7.17 16.56
N ILE A 43 -4.69 -7.52 15.30
CA ILE A 43 -5.27 -8.68 14.63
C ILE A 43 -4.53 -9.98 15.02
N SER A 44 -3.32 -9.89 15.58
CA SER A 44 -2.45 -11.05 15.80
C SER A 44 -2.13 -11.35 17.27
N GLU A 45 -2.08 -10.37 18.18
CA GLU A 45 -1.87 -10.64 19.61
C GLU A 45 -2.59 -9.62 20.53
N PRO A 46 -3.22 -10.08 21.63
CA PRO A 46 -3.76 -9.19 22.64
C PRO A 46 -2.63 -8.52 23.43
N ILE A 47 -2.59 -7.19 23.40
CA ILE A 47 -1.61 -6.38 24.14
C ILE A 47 -1.78 -6.65 25.64
N ARG A 48 -0.73 -7.17 26.29
CA ARG A 48 -0.64 -7.24 27.75
C ARG A 48 -0.79 -5.83 28.33
N HIS A 49 -1.84 -5.63 29.11
CA HIS A 49 -2.10 -4.36 29.78
C HIS A 49 -1.07 -4.12 30.89
N ASP A 50 -0.03 -3.35 30.58
CA ASP A 50 0.77 -2.68 31.61
C ASP A 50 0.02 -1.45 32.15
N ASP A 51 0.30 -1.14 33.41
CA ASP A 51 -0.48 -0.35 34.36
C ASP A 51 -1.29 0.84 33.80
N PRO A 52 -2.62 0.92 34.07
CA PRO A 52 -3.50 1.98 33.59
C PRO A 52 -3.13 3.40 34.04
N PHE A 53 -2.37 3.56 35.13
CA PHE A 53 -2.20 4.83 35.86
C PHE A 53 -0.79 5.45 35.80
N GLY A 54 0.12 4.92 34.97
CA GLY A 54 1.48 5.45 34.87
C GLY A 54 1.56 6.81 34.16
N LEU A 55 1.92 7.89 34.89
CA LEU A 55 2.19 9.22 34.31
C LEU A 55 3.31 9.22 33.25
N HIS A 56 4.17 8.19 33.25
CA HIS A 56 5.18 7.94 32.23
C HIS A 56 4.63 7.89 30.79
N ARG A 57 3.31 7.69 30.65
CA ARG A 57 2.58 7.73 29.37
C ARG A 57 2.59 9.09 28.68
N PHE A 58 2.58 10.17 29.47
CA PHE A 58 2.55 11.54 28.96
C PHE A 58 3.94 12.13 28.70
N VAL A 59 4.99 11.40 29.06
CA VAL A 59 6.37 11.80 28.80
C VAL A 59 6.75 11.37 27.37
N PRO A 60 7.10 12.32 26.47
CA PRO A 60 7.57 11.96 25.13
C PRO A 60 8.90 11.19 25.25
N SER A 61 9.05 10.14 24.43
CA SER A 61 10.22 9.26 24.49
C SER A 61 10.68 8.89 23.09
N ALA A 62 11.98 8.97 22.83
CA ALA A 62 12.59 8.60 21.54
C ALA A 62 12.92 7.10 21.39
N GLY A 63 12.62 6.28 22.39
CA GLY A 63 12.95 4.84 22.37
C GLY A 63 12.37 4.08 21.17
N TRP A 64 11.25 4.55 20.61
CA TRP A 64 10.65 3.96 19.43
C TRP A 64 11.46 4.17 18.14
N ILE A 65 12.22 5.27 18.04
CA ILE A 65 13.14 5.50 16.93
C ILE A 65 14.26 4.46 16.99
N MET A 66 14.85 4.27 18.16
CA MET A 66 15.91 3.26 18.35
C MET A 66 15.38 1.86 18.04
N GLN A 67 14.15 1.55 18.47
CA GLN A 67 13.50 0.28 18.15
C GLN A 67 13.26 0.13 16.64
N ALA A 68 12.81 1.18 15.96
CA ALA A 68 12.62 1.16 14.50
C ALA A 68 13.94 1.04 13.74
N TRP A 69 15.01 1.66 14.23
CA TRP A 69 16.35 1.56 13.62
C TRP A 69 16.98 0.18 13.81
N ARG A 70 16.63 -0.53 14.89
CA ARG A 70 17.08 -1.91 15.16
C ARG A 70 16.26 -2.97 14.43
N ALA A 71 15.19 -2.58 13.73
CA ALA A 71 14.35 -3.52 13.01
C ALA A 71 15.16 -4.25 11.94
N THR A 72 15.06 -5.57 11.94
CA THR A 72 15.76 -6.44 10.99
C THR A 72 14.99 -6.56 9.68
N ASP A 73 15.68 -6.94 8.60
CA ASP A 73 15.03 -7.12 7.29
C ASP A 73 13.95 -8.21 7.36
N GLU A 74 14.12 -9.22 8.20
CA GLU A 74 13.16 -10.31 8.44
C GLU A 74 11.88 -9.79 9.14
N GLU A 75 12.03 -8.98 10.18
CA GLU A 75 10.89 -8.34 10.87
C GLU A 75 10.12 -7.42 9.92
N ILE A 76 10.82 -6.68 9.07
CA ILE A 76 10.21 -5.80 8.06
C ILE A 76 9.52 -6.64 6.97
N LEU A 77 10.09 -7.79 6.58
CA LEU A 77 9.48 -8.71 5.62
C LEU A 77 8.13 -9.21 6.12
N GLU A 78 8.08 -9.66 7.37
CA GLU A 78 6.86 -10.16 7.99
C GLU A 78 5.81 -9.04 8.16
N ALA A 79 6.27 -7.87 8.63
CA ALA A 79 5.40 -6.74 8.97
C ALA A 79 4.95 -5.89 7.77
N GLY A 80 5.65 -5.91 6.64
CA GLY A 80 5.41 -5.01 5.50
C GLY A 80 5.58 -5.64 4.12
N GLY A 81 6.08 -6.88 4.03
CA GLY A 81 6.38 -7.53 2.77
C GLY A 81 7.67 -7.00 2.12
N ILE A 82 7.98 -7.52 0.94
CA ILE A 82 9.23 -7.19 0.25
C ILE A 82 9.30 -5.74 -0.21
N ASP A 83 8.16 -5.13 -0.57
CA ASP A 83 8.10 -3.74 -1.02
C ASP A 83 8.54 -2.78 0.09
N ALA A 84 8.21 -3.09 1.35
CA ALA A 84 8.64 -2.31 2.51
C ALA A 84 10.17 -2.38 2.71
N ILE A 85 10.78 -3.56 2.53
CA ILE A 85 12.23 -3.72 2.59
C ILE A 85 12.92 -2.91 1.50
N VAL A 86 12.42 -3.00 0.26
CA VAL A 86 12.99 -2.25 -0.87
C VAL A 86 12.90 -0.75 -0.59
N PHE A 87 11.76 -0.26 -0.09
CA PHE A 87 11.61 1.13 0.30
C PHE A 87 12.62 1.55 1.39
N MET A 88 12.74 0.77 2.46
CA MET A 88 13.67 1.05 3.55
C MET A 88 15.12 1.05 3.06
N ARG A 89 15.49 0.14 2.17
CA ARG A 89 16.82 0.07 1.54
C ARG A 89 17.12 1.29 0.68
N ILE A 90 16.13 1.81 -0.06
CA ILE A 90 16.28 3.07 -0.81
C ILE A 90 16.56 4.22 0.15
N VAL A 91 15.81 4.34 1.25
CA VAL A 91 16.03 5.40 2.26
C VAL A 91 17.44 5.30 2.86
N VAL A 92 17.86 4.10 3.28
CA VAL A 92 19.20 3.88 3.85
C VAL A 92 20.30 4.17 2.82
N LEU A 93 20.11 3.76 1.56
CA LEU A 93 21.02 4.07 0.46
C LEU A 93 21.13 5.57 0.25
N SER A 94 20.01 6.29 0.21
CA SER A 94 20.00 7.75 0.08
C SER A 94 20.78 8.41 1.21
N ILE A 95 20.53 8.03 2.47
CA ILE A 95 21.26 8.57 3.63
C ILE A 95 22.76 8.33 3.49
N ARG A 96 23.19 7.13 3.09
CA ARG A 96 24.62 6.80 2.91
C ARG A 96 25.28 7.66 1.82
N ILE A 97 24.62 7.81 0.67
CA ILE A 97 25.12 8.64 -0.44
C ILE A 97 25.23 10.10 0.01
N PHE A 98 24.19 10.63 0.67
CA PHE A 98 24.20 12.01 1.16
C PHE A 98 25.26 12.25 2.24
N ILE A 99 25.54 11.29 3.12
CA ILE A 99 26.64 11.42 4.11
C ILE A 99 27.98 11.55 3.40
N ILE A 100 28.28 10.68 2.41
CA ILE A 100 29.54 10.74 1.65
C ILE A 100 29.64 12.06 0.89
N ALA A 101 28.56 12.47 0.22
CA ALA A 101 28.50 13.74 -0.49
C ALA A 101 28.68 14.93 0.47
N ALA A 102 28.07 14.91 1.65
CA ALA A 102 28.22 15.96 2.65
C ALA A 102 29.67 16.08 3.13
N VAL A 103 30.35 14.96 3.38
CA VAL A 103 31.78 14.94 3.72
C VAL A 103 32.61 15.55 2.59
N ILE A 104 32.41 15.13 1.34
CA ILE A 104 33.11 15.71 0.18
C ILE A 104 32.83 17.22 0.06
N CYS A 105 31.58 17.63 0.23
CA CYS A 105 31.18 19.04 0.16
C CYS A 105 31.87 19.87 1.25
N VAL A 106 31.92 19.38 2.49
CA VAL A 106 32.51 20.11 3.62
C VAL A 106 34.03 20.16 3.53
N PHE A 107 34.70 19.07 3.12
CA PHE A 107 36.16 19.00 3.15
C PHE A 107 36.86 19.37 1.83
N LEU A 108 36.17 19.27 0.69
CA LEU A 108 36.76 19.59 -0.62
C LEU A 108 36.07 20.80 -1.26
N VAL A 109 34.75 20.74 -1.46
CA VAL A 109 34.04 21.78 -2.22
C VAL A 109 34.03 23.12 -1.49
N LEU A 110 33.74 23.12 -0.19
CA LEU A 110 33.64 24.35 0.61
C LEU A 110 34.99 25.09 0.73
N PRO A 111 36.12 24.43 1.05
CA PRO A 111 37.43 25.09 1.08
C PRO A 111 37.88 25.59 -0.30
N VAL A 112 37.66 24.79 -1.36
CA VAL A 112 38.01 25.20 -2.73
C VAL A 112 37.18 26.42 -3.15
N ASN A 113 35.88 26.44 -2.84
CA ASN A 113 35.01 27.58 -3.15
C ASN A 113 35.38 28.84 -2.35
N TYR A 114 35.88 28.68 -1.12
CA TYR A 114 36.26 29.82 -0.27
C TYR A 114 37.63 30.40 -0.60
N TYR A 115 38.61 29.54 -0.92
CA TYR A 115 40.02 29.94 -1.15
C TYR A 115 40.43 29.96 -2.64
N GLY A 116 39.58 29.50 -3.56
CA GLY A 116 39.89 29.40 -4.98
C GLY A 116 40.02 30.77 -5.66
N LYS A 117 41.16 30.99 -6.32
CA LYS A 117 41.30 31.92 -7.46
C LYS A 117 41.28 31.10 -8.75
N ASP A 118 40.91 31.71 -9.88
CA ASP A 118 40.70 31.04 -11.17
C ASP A 118 41.68 29.88 -11.41
N MET A 119 41.15 28.66 -11.41
CA MET A 119 41.90 27.42 -11.59
C MET A 119 41.44 26.69 -12.85
N GLU A 120 42.41 26.23 -13.65
CA GLU A 120 42.16 25.33 -14.78
C GLU A 120 41.68 23.95 -14.32
N HIS A 121 40.66 23.44 -15.01
CA HIS A 121 39.97 22.20 -14.68
C HIS A 121 40.90 20.99 -14.88
N ARG A 122 41.31 20.35 -13.79
CA ARG A 122 41.89 18.99 -13.83
C ARG A 122 40.83 17.97 -13.46
N ASN A 123 40.64 16.98 -14.33
CA ASN A 123 39.71 15.87 -14.11
C ASN A 123 40.18 15.01 -12.93
N PHE A 124 39.46 15.07 -11.82
CA PHE A 124 39.60 14.11 -10.73
C PHE A 124 38.75 12.86 -11.04
N ARG A 125 39.41 11.71 -11.17
CA ARG A 125 38.75 10.42 -11.36
C ARG A 125 38.41 9.83 -9.99
N PHE A 126 37.13 9.84 -9.62
CA PHE A 126 36.62 9.18 -8.42
C PHE A 126 36.55 7.67 -8.66
N GLU A 127 37.51 6.90 -8.14
CA GLU A 127 37.63 5.44 -8.41
C GLU A 127 37.34 4.53 -7.20
N SER A 128 36.69 5.00 -6.11
CA SER A 128 36.59 4.17 -4.89
C SER A 128 35.22 4.07 -4.19
N ILE A 129 34.10 4.44 -4.83
CA ILE A 129 32.77 4.37 -4.19
C ILE A 129 32.00 3.06 -4.52
N ASP A 130 32.69 2.02 -4.99
CA ASP A 130 32.06 0.80 -5.52
C ASP A 130 31.18 0.05 -4.51
N VAL A 131 31.45 0.16 -3.20
CA VAL A 131 30.66 -0.50 -2.14
C VAL A 131 29.26 0.12 -1.99
N PHE A 132 29.07 1.39 -2.37
CA PHE A 132 27.79 2.11 -2.30
C PHE A 132 27.15 2.33 -3.67
N THR A 133 27.65 1.66 -4.72
CA THR A 133 27.09 1.79 -6.06
C THR A 133 25.70 1.16 -6.15
N ILE A 134 24.85 1.79 -6.96
CA ILE A 134 23.50 1.32 -7.29
C ILE A 134 23.53 -0.13 -7.78
N GLY A 135 24.60 -0.55 -8.48
CA GLY A 135 24.75 -1.92 -8.98
C GLY A 135 24.81 -2.99 -7.88
N ASN A 136 25.49 -2.71 -6.76
CA ASN A 136 25.59 -3.66 -5.65
C ASN A 136 24.24 -3.80 -4.91
N GLU A 137 23.56 -2.68 -4.66
CA GLU A 137 22.23 -2.70 -4.03
C GLU A 137 21.19 -3.36 -4.95
N TYR A 138 21.21 -3.08 -6.25
CA TYR A 138 20.36 -3.73 -7.24
C TYR A 138 20.54 -5.24 -7.24
N LYS A 139 21.79 -5.72 -7.18
CA LYS A 139 22.11 -7.16 -7.09
C LYS A 139 21.55 -7.78 -5.80
N SER A 140 21.67 -7.07 -4.68
CA SER A 140 21.09 -7.50 -3.40
C SER A 140 19.57 -7.62 -3.46
N ILE A 141 18.89 -6.57 -3.94
CA ILE A 141 17.42 -6.53 -4.11
C ILE A 141 16.95 -7.64 -5.04
N THR A 142 17.66 -7.88 -6.15
CA THR A 142 17.30 -8.94 -7.10
C THR A 142 17.38 -10.33 -6.44
N LYS A 143 18.41 -10.59 -5.63
CA LYS A 143 18.54 -11.85 -4.88
C LYS A 143 17.41 -12.03 -3.86
N MET A 144 17.10 -11.00 -3.06
CA MET A 144 15.99 -11.05 -2.10
C MET A 144 14.65 -11.28 -2.80
N ARG A 145 14.41 -10.59 -3.92
CA ARG A 145 13.18 -10.75 -4.71
C ARG A 145 13.05 -12.16 -5.28
N LEU A 146 14.14 -12.72 -5.80
CA LEU A 146 14.15 -14.10 -6.29
C LEU A 146 13.88 -15.10 -5.16
N ALA A 147 14.52 -14.94 -4.00
CA ALA A 147 14.30 -15.79 -2.83
C ALA A 147 12.84 -15.71 -2.34
N TYR A 148 12.26 -14.51 -2.30
CA TYR A 148 10.85 -14.32 -1.92
C TYR A 148 9.88 -14.97 -2.91
N ILE A 149 10.08 -14.79 -4.22
CA ILE A 149 9.20 -15.37 -5.25
C ILE A 149 9.27 -16.91 -5.25
N THR A 150 10.47 -17.46 -5.02
CA THR A 150 10.68 -18.92 -5.03
C THR A 150 10.25 -19.59 -3.71
N GLY A 151 10.41 -18.91 -2.58
CA GLY A 151 10.03 -19.41 -1.25
C GLY A 151 8.57 -19.15 -0.85
N SER A 152 7.85 -18.26 -1.54
CA SER A 152 6.45 -17.95 -1.23
C SER A 152 5.46 -18.99 -1.73
N HIS A 153 4.34 -19.13 -1.02
CA HIS A 153 3.24 -19.98 -1.44
C HIS A 153 2.69 -19.59 -2.82
N PRO A 154 2.16 -20.54 -3.61
CA PRO A 154 1.51 -20.24 -4.88
C PRO A 154 0.38 -19.21 -4.69
N ASN A 155 0.54 -18.03 -5.29
CA ASN A 155 -0.49 -17.00 -5.36
C ASN A 155 -1.31 -17.20 -6.65
N PRO A 156 -2.65 -17.08 -6.62
CA PRO A 156 -3.48 -17.09 -7.83
C PRO A 156 -3.00 -16.13 -8.93
N SER A 157 -2.37 -15.01 -8.57
CA SER A 157 -1.78 -14.07 -9.54
C SER A 157 -0.68 -14.69 -10.40
N HIS A 158 0.01 -15.73 -9.93
CA HIS A 158 1.07 -16.41 -10.70
C HIS A 158 0.52 -17.29 -11.85
N PHE A 159 -0.80 -17.51 -11.88
CA PHE A 159 -1.49 -18.35 -12.86
C PHE A 159 -2.51 -17.55 -13.68
N THR A 160 -2.62 -16.26 -13.43
CA THR A 160 -3.64 -15.39 -14.04
C THR A 160 -2.98 -14.33 -14.90
N VAL A 161 -3.46 -14.15 -16.13
CA VAL A 161 -3.01 -13.11 -17.04
C VAL A 161 -4.16 -12.16 -17.34
N LEU A 162 -3.92 -10.86 -17.27
CA LEU A 162 -4.89 -9.85 -17.72
C LEU A 162 -4.72 -9.62 -19.22
N VAL A 163 -5.72 -10.04 -19.99
CA VAL A 163 -5.79 -9.86 -21.45
C VAL A 163 -6.60 -8.60 -21.75
N ARG A 164 -6.13 -7.76 -22.68
CA ARG A 164 -6.77 -6.47 -23.02
C ARG A 164 -6.79 -6.27 -24.53
N GLY A 165 -7.80 -5.59 -25.04
CA GLY A 165 -7.92 -5.36 -26.47
C GLY A 165 -8.38 -6.62 -27.21
N ILE A 166 -9.29 -7.39 -26.61
CA ILE A 166 -9.91 -8.56 -27.25
C ILE A 166 -10.63 -8.06 -28.52
N PRO A 167 -10.35 -8.64 -29.70
CA PRO A 167 -10.96 -8.21 -30.95
C PRO A 167 -12.47 -8.46 -30.92
N TRP A 168 -13.21 -7.49 -31.45
CA TRP A 168 -14.65 -7.61 -31.58
C TRP A 168 -15.00 -8.48 -32.79
N SER A 169 -15.98 -9.37 -32.61
CA SER A 169 -16.55 -10.21 -33.65
C SER A 169 -18.07 -10.00 -33.71
N GLN A 170 -18.63 -10.01 -34.92
CA GLN A 170 -20.08 -9.94 -35.12
C GLN A 170 -20.77 -11.26 -34.73
N ASP A 171 -20.06 -12.38 -34.88
CA ASP A 171 -20.65 -13.72 -34.76
C ASP A 171 -20.59 -14.30 -33.35
N HIS A 172 -19.68 -13.80 -32.49
CA HIS A 172 -19.36 -14.38 -31.18
C HIS A 172 -19.18 -13.31 -30.09
N SER A 173 -19.50 -13.65 -28.84
CA SER A 173 -19.21 -12.79 -27.67
C SER A 173 -17.71 -12.74 -27.38
N TYR A 174 -17.25 -11.73 -26.65
CA TYR A 174 -15.84 -11.64 -26.25
C TYR A 174 -15.40 -12.86 -25.45
N SER A 175 -16.27 -13.38 -24.58
CA SER A 175 -16.03 -14.63 -23.84
C SER A 175 -15.72 -15.81 -24.79
N LYS A 176 -16.55 -16.03 -25.82
CA LYS A 176 -16.30 -17.08 -26.81
C LYS A 176 -15.02 -16.86 -27.61
N SER A 177 -14.69 -15.61 -27.93
CA SER A 177 -13.45 -15.28 -28.64
C SER A 177 -12.22 -15.62 -27.78
N VAL A 178 -12.24 -15.31 -26.48
CA VAL A 178 -11.17 -15.68 -25.53
C VAL A 178 -11.07 -17.19 -25.41
N GLU A 179 -12.20 -17.88 -25.20
CA GLU A 179 -12.22 -19.33 -25.09
C GLU A 179 -11.65 -20.01 -26.33
N SER A 180 -12.08 -19.59 -27.53
CA SER A 180 -11.61 -20.14 -28.81
C SER A 180 -10.11 -19.89 -29.02
N PHE A 181 -9.65 -18.65 -28.77
CA PHE A 181 -8.24 -18.28 -28.92
C PHE A 181 -7.35 -19.11 -27.98
N PHE A 182 -7.61 -19.07 -26.67
CA PHE A 182 -6.75 -19.73 -25.69
C PHE A 182 -6.86 -21.25 -25.72
N SER A 183 -8.03 -21.82 -26.08
CA SER A 183 -8.14 -23.28 -26.29
C SER A 183 -7.37 -23.74 -27.52
N THR A 184 -7.21 -22.89 -28.54
CA THR A 184 -6.46 -23.23 -29.76
C THR A 184 -4.96 -23.12 -29.56
N TYR A 185 -4.47 -22.03 -28.96
CA TYR A 185 -3.03 -21.78 -28.79
C TYR A 185 -2.44 -22.40 -27.52
N TYR A 186 -3.25 -22.65 -26.49
CA TYR A 186 -2.82 -23.18 -25.19
C TYR A 186 -3.68 -24.37 -24.71
N PRO A 187 -3.97 -25.39 -25.55
CA PRO A 187 -4.99 -26.41 -25.29
C PRO A 187 -4.81 -27.17 -23.98
N ASP A 188 -3.57 -27.54 -23.64
CA ASP A 188 -3.30 -28.34 -22.45
C ASP A 188 -3.24 -27.51 -21.17
N THR A 189 -2.99 -26.21 -21.29
CA THR A 189 -2.64 -25.34 -20.15
C THR A 189 -3.70 -24.29 -19.82
N TYR A 190 -4.56 -23.91 -20.77
CA TYR A 190 -5.71 -23.06 -20.53
C TYR A 190 -6.69 -23.77 -19.57
N VAL A 191 -7.25 -23.01 -18.63
CA VAL A 191 -8.23 -23.52 -17.65
C VAL A 191 -9.57 -22.88 -17.88
N ASP A 192 -9.64 -21.56 -17.73
CA ASP A 192 -10.88 -20.80 -17.83
C ASP A 192 -10.55 -19.29 -17.96
N HIS A 193 -11.57 -18.46 -18.16
CA HIS A 193 -11.44 -17.02 -18.15
C HIS A 193 -12.61 -16.33 -17.43
N GLN A 194 -12.34 -15.15 -16.88
CA GLN A 194 -13.33 -14.27 -16.31
C GLN A 194 -13.36 -12.94 -17.06
N MET A 195 -14.47 -12.68 -17.76
CA MET A 195 -14.69 -11.42 -18.46
C MET A 195 -14.79 -10.24 -17.48
N ILE A 196 -14.27 -9.08 -17.90
CA ILE A 196 -14.44 -7.83 -17.17
C ILE A 196 -15.70 -7.15 -17.67
N TYR A 197 -16.56 -6.73 -16.76
CA TYR A 197 -17.82 -6.05 -17.09
C TYR A 197 -17.77 -4.58 -16.73
N ARG A 198 -18.42 -3.73 -17.54
CA ARG A 198 -18.59 -2.31 -17.19
C ARG A 198 -19.37 -2.17 -15.89
N PRO A 199 -18.99 -1.24 -14.99
CA PRO A 199 -19.73 -0.97 -13.76
C PRO A 199 -21.18 -0.61 -14.08
N SER A 200 -22.11 -1.51 -13.75
CA SER A 200 -23.54 -1.31 -13.99
C SER A 200 -24.20 -0.60 -12.81
N THR A 201 -25.46 -0.21 -12.98
CA THR A 201 -26.34 0.27 -11.89
C THR A 201 -26.31 -0.68 -10.69
N VAL A 202 -26.20 -1.99 -10.92
CA VAL A 202 -26.10 -3.01 -9.85
C VAL A 202 -24.82 -2.86 -9.03
N HIS A 203 -23.69 -2.55 -9.66
CA HIS A 203 -22.45 -2.29 -8.92
C HIS A 203 -22.56 -1.03 -8.05
N LYS A 204 -23.20 0.02 -8.57
CA LYS A 204 -23.49 1.24 -7.79
C LYS A 204 -24.40 0.92 -6.60
N LEU A 205 -25.51 0.20 -6.84
CA LEU A 205 -26.42 -0.25 -5.78
C LEU A 205 -25.73 -1.10 -4.72
N LYS A 206 -24.89 -2.06 -5.10
CA LYS A 206 -24.09 -2.85 -4.15
C LYS A 206 -23.15 -1.97 -3.32
N LYS A 207 -22.52 -0.98 -3.95
CA LYS A 207 -21.63 -0.02 -3.27
C LYS A 207 -22.40 0.86 -2.30
N ASP A 208 -23.56 1.35 -2.71
CA ASP A 208 -24.43 2.20 -1.89
C ASP A 208 -25.02 1.41 -0.72
N ALA A 209 -25.47 0.18 -0.95
CA ALA A 209 -25.92 -0.75 0.09
C ALA A 209 -24.78 -1.06 1.08
N LYS A 210 -23.55 -1.29 0.59
CA LYS A 210 -22.39 -1.50 1.47
C LYS A 210 -22.06 -0.25 2.30
N LYS A 211 -22.21 0.94 1.72
CA LYS A 211 -22.04 2.22 2.42
C LYS A 211 -23.11 2.40 3.49
N MET A 212 -24.37 2.13 3.15
CA MET A 212 -25.50 2.19 4.08
C MET A 212 -25.34 1.19 5.22
N TYR A 213 -24.99 -0.07 4.92
CA TYR A 213 -24.69 -1.07 5.94
C TYR A 213 -23.55 -0.62 6.88
N ARG A 214 -22.49 0.01 6.37
CA ARG A 214 -21.43 0.58 7.23
C ARG A 214 -21.92 1.73 8.12
N ILE A 215 -22.83 2.56 7.62
CA ILE A 215 -23.45 3.65 8.39
C ILE A 215 -24.42 3.11 9.44
N LEU A 216 -25.08 1.98 9.16
CA LEU A 216 -26.01 1.30 10.08
C LEU A 216 -25.30 0.40 11.11
N ARG A 217 -24.09 -0.08 10.80
CA ARG A 217 -23.28 -0.93 11.69
C ARG A 217 -22.90 -0.32 13.07
N PRO A 218 -23.04 0.98 13.40
CA PRO A 218 -22.85 1.46 14.78
C PRO A 218 -24.08 1.27 15.70
N VAL A 219 -25.18 0.63 15.25
CA VAL A 219 -26.37 0.45 16.11
C VAL A 219 -26.40 -0.90 16.85
N GLU A 220 -25.70 -1.91 16.34
CA GLU A 220 -25.47 -3.18 17.05
C GLU A 220 -24.05 -3.18 17.60
N THR A 221 -23.79 -2.37 18.63
CA THR A 221 -22.63 -2.64 19.47
C THR A 221 -22.93 -3.89 20.28
N GLU A 222 -22.17 -4.95 19.99
CA GLU A 222 -21.90 -6.01 20.95
C GLU A 222 -21.63 -5.35 22.31
N TYR A 223 -22.48 -5.67 23.29
CA TYR A 223 -22.26 -5.36 24.70
C TYR A 223 -20.96 -6.06 25.14
N VAL A 224 -19.81 -5.45 24.89
CA VAL A 224 -18.60 -5.73 25.65
C VAL A 224 -18.74 -4.93 26.93
N GLN A 225 -19.38 -5.58 27.91
CA GLN A 225 -19.51 -5.11 29.28
C GLN A 225 -18.11 -4.83 29.83
N GLY A 226 -17.81 -3.55 30.01
CA GLY A 226 -16.50 -3.06 30.40
C GLY A 226 -16.58 -1.60 30.83
N ASP A 227 -17.34 -1.34 31.89
CA ASP A 227 -17.37 -0.05 32.56
C ASP A 227 -15.95 0.34 33.00
N LYS A 228 -15.32 1.26 32.27
CA LYS A 228 -14.17 2.02 32.78
C LYS A 228 -14.44 3.51 32.57
N PRO A 229 -14.69 4.29 33.65
CA PRO A 229 -14.95 5.71 33.52
C PRO A 229 -13.70 6.46 33.03
N CYS A 230 -13.92 7.44 32.15
CA CYS A 230 -12.89 8.36 31.69
C CYS A 230 -12.60 9.38 32.79
N TYR A 231 -11.45 9.26 33.48
CA TYR A 231 -11.07 10.15 34.59
C TYR A 231 -10.75 11.59 34.18
N LEU A 232 -10.70 11.90 32.88
CA LEU A 232 -10.39 13.27 32.41
C LEU A 232 -11.65 14.09 32.08
N CYS A 233 -12.80 13.45 31.90
CA CYS A 233 -14.06 14.10 31.55
C CYS A 233 -15.13 13.58 32.51
N GLY A 234 -15.37 14.27 33.64
CA GLY A 234 -16.35 13.90 34.67
C GLY A 234 -17.81 14.01 34.21
N GLY A 235 -18.19 13.33 33.14
CA GLY A 235 -19.55 13.27 32.61
C GLY A 235 -20.04 11.83 32.49
N THR A 236 -21.16 11.53 33.16
CA THR A 236 -21.95 10.31 32.91
C THR A 236 -22.54 10.35 31.50
N ALA A 237 -22.27 9.34 30.68
CA ALA A 237 -22.87 9.20 29.37
C ALA A 237 -24.37 8.87 29.53
N HIS A 238 -25.26 9.79 29.13
CA HIS A 238 -26.68 9.53 29.06
C HIS A 238 -26.97 8.48 27.97
N THR A 239 -27.65 7.40 28.37
CA THR A 239 -28.15 6.34 27.50
C THR A 239 -29.15 6.94 26.50
N PHE A 240 -28.77 7.00 25.22
CA PHE A 240 -29.70 7.35 24.15
C PHE A 240 -30.65 6.18 23.91
N LYS A 241 -31.94 6.36 24.23
CA LYS A 241 -33.00 5.43 23.82
C LYS A 241 -33.21 5.57 22.31
N LEU A 242 -32.82 4.55 21.57
CA LEU A 242 -33.18 4.38 20.16
C LEU A 242 -34.70 4.22 20.09
N LEU A 243 -35.39 5.20 19.48
CA LEU A 243 -36.81 5.09 19.16
C LEU A 243 -37.01 3.92 18.21
N GLN A 244 -37.75 2.91 18.68
CA GLN A 244 -38.30 1.87 17.84
C GLN A 244 -39.51 2.41 17.07
N ASN A 245 -39.55 2.03 15.80
CA ASN A 245 -40.68 1.97 14.89
C ASN A 245 -41.04 3.19 14.04
N GLY A 246 -41.04 2.88 12.74
CA GLY A 246 -41.61 3.61 11.62
C GLY A 246 -41.32 2.82 10.36
N GLU A 247 -41.86 1.61 10.24
CA GLU A 247 -41.95 0.90 8.96
C GLU A 247 -42.92 1.68 8.05
N ASP A 248 -42.46 2.81 7.51
CA ASP A 248 -43.12 3.45 6.40
C ASP A 248 -42.55 2.84 5.12
N SER A 249 -43.36 1.94 4.56
CA SER A 249 -43.15 1.37 3.24
C SER A 249 -43.07 2.47 2.18
N ILE A 250 -41.86 2.97 1.90
CA ILE A 250 -41.61 3.67 0.64
C ILE A 250 -41.48 2.58 -0.42
N ARG A 251 -42.66 2.26 -0.97
CA ARG A 251 -42.86 1.49 -2.18
C ARG A 251 -42.20 2.26 -3.33
N SER A 252 -40.88 2.15 -3.47
CA SER A 252 -40.19 2.60 -4.68
C SER A 252 -40.63 1.67 -5.80
N GLN A 253 -41.62 2.12 -6.56
CA GLN A 253 -41.91 1.64 -7.91
C GLN A 253 -40.64 1.86 -8.75
N THR A 254 -39.76 0.86 -8.75
CA THR A 254 -38.81 0.66 -9.83
C THR A 254 -39.15 -0.72 -10.37
N SER A 255 -39.85 -0.72 -11.48
CA SER A 255 -40.21 -1.87 -12.31
C SER A 255 -39.08 -2.89 -12.35
N ILE A 256 -39.34 -4.07 -11.78
CA ILE A 256 -38.48 -5.24 -11.83
C ILE A 256 -38.48 -5.88 -13.24
N ASP A 257 -39.32 -5.37 -14.16
CA ASP A 257 -39.54 -5.89 -15.52
C ASP A 257 -38.49 -5.53 -16.58
N GLU A 258 -37.40 -4.82 -16.24
CA GLU A 258 -36.31 -4.52 -17.20
C GLU A 258 -34.97 -5.19 -16.86
N LEU A 259 -34.98 -6.24 -16.03
CA LEU A 259 -33.74 -6.94 -15.65
C LEU A 259 -33.30 -8.03 -16.64
N HIS A 260 -33.39 -7.76 -17.95
CA HIS A 260 -32.71 -8.57 -18.96
C HIS A 260 -31.82 -7.71 -19.85
N PRO A 261 -30.67 -7.21 -19.35
CA PRO A 261 -29.60 -6.85 -20.26
C PRO A 261 -29.05 -8.15 -20.83
N THR A 262 -29.19 -8.36 -22.14
CA THR A 262 -28.36 -9.32 -22.87
C THR A 262 -26.92 -9.10 -22.41
N GLN A 263 -26.31 -10.12 -21.78
CA GLN A 263 -25.01 -10.02 -21.11
C GLN A 263 -23.90 -9.43 -22.03
N ILE A 264 -24.11 -9.55 -23.35
CA ILE A 264 -23.28 -9.08 -24.45
C ILE A 264 -22.98 -7.57 -24.38
N GLU A 265 -23.91 -6.70 -23.98
CA GLU A 265 -23.70 -5.24 -24.07
C GLU A 265 -22.82 -4.65 -22.93
N LYS A 266 -22.52 -5.46 -21.91
CA LYS A 266 -21.77 -5.01 -20.72
C LYS A 266 -20.36 -5.57 -20.62
N GLU A 267 -19.96 -6.46 -21.52
CA GLU A 267 -18.59 -6.99 -21.58
C GLU A 267 -17.61 -5.91 -22.06
N CYS A 268 -16.53 -5.74 -21.33
CA CYS A 268 -15.36 -5.00 -21.80
C CYS A 268 -14.50 -5.93 -22.67
N PRO A 269 -13.72 -5.39 -23.62
CA PRO A 269 -12.71 -6.14 -24.37
C PRO A 269 -11.48 -6.46 -23.50
N ALA A 270 -11.70 -7.02 -22.32
CA ALA A 270 -10.67 -7.43 -21.37
C ALA A 270 -11.16 -8.59 -20.50
N ALA A 271 -10.24 -9.49 -20.13
CA ALA A 271 -10.53 -10.67 -19.33
C ALA A 271 -9.34 -11.08 -18.47
N PHE A 272 -9.60 -11.75 -17.35
CA PHE A 272 -8.59 -12.53 -16.64
C PHE A 272 -8.59 -13.95 -17.19
N VAL A 273 -7.44 -14.44 -17.65
CA VAL A 273 -7.29 -15.80 -18.18
C VAL A 273 -6.45 -16.63 -17.21
N PHE A 274 -6.94 -17.82 -16.87
CA PHE A 274 -6.34 -18.72 -15.89
C PHE A 274 -5.64 -19.89 -16.58
N PHE A 275 -4.45 -20.22 -16.10
CA PHE A 275 -3.63 -21.31 -16.62
C PHE A 275 -3.32 -22.35 -15.54
N LYS A 276 -3.13 -23.61 -15.94
CA LYS A 276 -2.81 -24.73 -15.03
C LYS A 276 -1.44 -24.57 -14.36
N ASN A 277 -0.49 -23.95 -15.04
CA ASN A 277 0.89 -23.81 -14.57
C ASN A 277 1.42 -22.38 -14.75
N ARG A 278 2.39 -22.00 -13.91
CA ARG A 278 3.00 -20.66 -13.91
C ARG A 278 3.75 -20.37 -15.21
N TYR A 279 4.34 -21.40 -15.80
CA TYR A 279 5.11 -21.28 -17.04
C TYR A 279 4.22 -20.79 -18.19
N ALA A 280 3.06 -21.41 -18.41
CA ALA A 280 2.12 -21.02 -19.46
C ALA A 280 1.62 -19.58 -19.26
N ALA A 281 1.28 -19.21 -18.02
CA ALA A 281 0.88 -17.83 -17.71
C ALA A 281 2.00 -16.81 -18.05
N VAL A 282 3.26 -17.12 -17.73
CA VAL A 282 4.40 -16.25 -18.05
C VAL A 282 4.63 -16.16 -19.56
N VAL A 283 4.59 -17.30 -20.26
CA VAL A 283 4.75 -17.34 -21.73
C VAL A 283 3.65 -16.52 -22.40
N ALA A 284 2.39 -16.73 -22.02
CA ALA A 284 1.27 -15.98 -22.55
C ALA A 284 1.38 -14.47 -22.27
N ALA A 285 1.91 -14.07 -21.11
CA ALA A 285 2.07 -12.67 -20.75
C ALA A 285 3.25 -11.96 -21.45
N GLN A 286 4.26 -12.69 -21.90
CA GLN A 286 5.48 -12.12 -22.50
C GLN A 286 5.50 -12.17 -24.02
N VAL A 287 4.79 -13.13 -24.63
CA VAL A 287 4.76 -13.30 -26.07
C VAL A 287 3.72 -12.39 -26.70
N LEU A 288 4.08 -11.79 -27.84
CA LEU A 288 3.14 -11.06 -28.69
C LEU A 288 2.11 -12.04 -29.28
N GLN A 289 0.84 -11.86 -28.94
CA GLN A 289 -0.22 -12.82 -29.29
C GLN A 289 -0.76 -12.64 -30.73
N SER A 290 -0.60 -11.47 -31.34
CA SER A 290 -1.04 -11.21 -32.71
C SER A 290 -0.12 -10.24 -33.45
N SER A 291 -0.17 -10.21 -34.79
CA SER A 291 0.62 -9.26 -35.59
C SER A 291 0.29 -7.79 -35.28
N ASN A 292 -0.89 -7.51 -34.71
CA ASN A 292 -1.26 -6.18 -34.25
C ASN A 292 -1.00 -6.07 -32.74
N PRO A 293 -0.02 -5.25 -32.30
CA PRO A 293 0.32 -5.12 -30.88
C PRO A 293 -0.77 -4.44 -30.03
N MET A 294 -1.83 -3.93 -30.65
CA MET A 294 -2.99 -3.35 -29.96
C MET A 294 -4.12 -4.37 -29.70
N LEU A 295 -3.98 -5.60 -30.19
CA LEU A 295 -4.96 -6.68 -30.02
C LEU A 295 -4.34 -7.86 -29.25
N TRP A 296 -5.10 -8.37 -28.28
CA TRP A 296 -4.77 -9.45 -27.33
C TRP A 296 -3.72 -9.09 -26.26
#